data_AF-A0A1Y2K4L7-F1
#
_entry.id   AF-A0A1Y2K4L7-F1
#
_cell.length_a   1.000
_cell.length_b   1.000
_cell.length_c   1.000
_cell.angle_alpha   90.00
_cell.angle_beta   90.00
_cell.angle_gamma   90.00
#
_symmetry.space_group_name_H-M   'P 1'
#
loop_
_entity.id
_entity.type
_entity.pdbx_description
1 polymer ?
#
loop_
_entity_poly.entity_id
_entity_poly.type
_entity_poly.pdbx_seq_one_letter_code
_entity_poly.pdbx_strand_id
1 'polypeptide(L)' 'MIRLEQVRDHMAVKLRDGRALFCFCFGVSRADFEHHPTIRDFIRQQTQEGQCSCETSSPLGRCCLKTLPDA' A
#
# COMPACT_ATOMS: atom_id res chain seq x y z
N MET A 1 4.71 28.59 2.56
CA MET A 1 3.43 27.86 2.56
C MET A 1 3.68 26.54 1.84
N ILE A 2 3.87 25.43 2.58
CA ILE A 2 4.13 24.12 1.95
C ILE A 2 2.78 23.53 1.54
N ARG A 3 2.62 23.29 0.24
CA ARG A 3 1.45 22.63 -0.34
C ARG A 3 1.59 21.13 -0.05
N LEU A 4 0.61 20.51 0.61
CA LEU A 4 0.64 19.07 0.98
C LEU A 4 0.93 18.15 -0.22
N GLU A 5 0.54 18.59 -1.42
CA GLU A 5 0.85 17.98 -2.72
C GLU A 5 2.36 17.86 -3.02
N GLN A 6 3.22 18.78 -2.55
CA GLN A 6 4.67 18.70 -2.76
C GLN A 6 5.38 17.75 -1.78
N VAL A 7 4.80 17.49 -0.60
CA VAL A 7 5.37 16.51 0.36
C VAL A 7 5.09 15.08 -0.11
N ARG A 8 3.95 14.85 -0.78
CA ARG A 8 3.60 13.55 -1.36
C ARG A 8 4.51 13.17 -2.55
N ASP A 9 5.06 14.16 -3.25
CA ASP A 9 5.93 13.94 -4.41
C ASP A 9 7.27 13.29 -4.01
N HIS A 10 7.84 13.66 -2.87
CA HIS A 10 9.07 13.03 -2.36
C HIS A 10 8.88 11.56 -1.92
N MET A 11 7.67 11.15 -1.57
CA MET A 11 7.32 9.74 -1.34
C MET A 11 7.07 9.00 -2.67
N ALA A 12 6.51 9.68 -3.67
CA ALA A 12 6.32 9.15 -5.02
C ALA A 12 7.65 8.89 -5.75
N VAL A 13 8.74 9.57 -5.37
CA VAL A 13 10.09 9.30 -5.91
C VAL A 13 10.59 7.89 -5.57
N LYS A 14 10.09 7.23 -4.51
CA LYS A 14 10.39 5.81 -4.25
C LYS A 14 9.65 4.82 -5.17
N LEU A 15 8.75 5.30 -6.04
CA LEU A 15 7.98 4.47 -6.98
C LEU A 15 8.59 4.41 -8.39
N ARG A 16 9.73 5.08 -8.65
CA ARG A 16 10.30 5.16 -10.02
C ARG A 16 11.06 3.92 -10.49
N ASP A 17 11.29 2.91 -9.65
CA ASP A 17 11.99 1.67 -10.05
C ASP A 17 11.06 0.50 -10.42
N GLY A 18 9.90 0.79 -11.02
CA GLY A 18 9.06 -0.24 -11.67
C GLY A 18 8.36 -1.23 -10.72
N ARG A 19 8.53 -1.11 -9.41
CA ARG A 19 7.80 -1.89 -8.40
C ARG A 19 6.63 -1.08 -7.88
N ALA A 20 5.53 -1.06 -8.63
CA ALA A 20 4.27 -0.51 -8.14
C ALA A 20 3.88 -1.23 -6.84
N LEU A 21 3.82 -0.49 -5.73
CA LEU A 21 3.38 -1.03 -4.45
C LEU A 21 1.91 -1.41 -4.56
N PHE A 22 1.61 -2.66 -4.22
CA PHE A 22 0.25 -3.17 -4.10
C PHE A 22 -0.38 -2.73 -2.77
N CYS A 23 0.39 -2.76 -1.68
CA CYS A 23 -0.06 -2.24 -0.38
C CYS A 23 0.93 -1.23 0.20
N PHE A 24 0.55 0.04 0.18
CA PHE A 24 1.37 1.17 0.65
C PHE A 24 1.63 1.13 2.17
N CYS A 25 0.67 0.66 2.97
CA CYS A 25 0.85 0.56 4.44
C CYS A 25 2.04 -0.32 4.82
N PHE A 26 2.31 -1.38 4.05
CA PHE A 26 3.27 -2.42 4.42
C PHE A 26 4.40 -2.58 3.40
N GLY A 27 4.50 -1.68 2.42
CA GLY A 27 5.55 -1.72 1.40
C GLY A 27 5.51 -2.98 0.52
N VAL A 28 4.35 -3.62 0.39
CA VAL A 28 4.19 -4.86 -0.38
C VAL A 28 4.10 -4.53 -1.87
N SER A 29 4.97 -5.12 -2.69
CA SER A 29 4.85 -5.04 -4.14
C SER A 29 3.84 -6.06 -4.69
N ARG A 30 3.41 -5.87 -5.94
CA ARG A 30 2.55 -6.85 -6.61
C ARG A 30 3.22 -8.23 -6.74
N ALA A 31 4.54 -8.26 -7.01
CA ALA A 31 5.29 -9.50 -7.11
C ALA A 31 5.35 -10.25 -5.77
N ASP A 32 5.52 -9.55 -4.64
CA ASP A 32 5.50 -10.20 -3.33
C ASP A 32 4.13 -10.85 -3.08
N PHE A 33 3.06 -10.10 -3.36
CA PHE A 33 1.69 -10.57 -3.19
C PHE A 33 1.36 -11.82 -4.04
N GLU A 34 1.84 -11.87 -5.29
CA GLU A 34 1.61 -13.00 -6.20
C GLU A 34 2.47 -14.24 -5.85
N HIS A 35 3.70 -14.06 -5.38
CA HIS A 35 4.61 -15.18 -5.09
C HIS A 35 4.49 -15.73 -3.66
N HIS A 36 3.97 -14.94 -2.71
CA HIS A 36 3.88 -15.33 -1.30
C HIS A 36 2.42 -15.28 -0.82
N PRO A 37 1.68 -16.40 -0.88
CA PRO A 37 0.25 -16.41 -0.53
C PRO A 37 -0.02 -15.97 0.92
N THR A 38 0.95 -16.16 1.82
CA THR A 38 0.88 -15.72 3.23
C THR A 38 0.82 -14.20 3.41
N ILE A 39 1.24 -13.42 2.40
CA ILE A 39 1.18 -11.96 2.45
C ILE A 39 -0.27 -11.47 2.48
N ARG A 40 -1.20 -12.19 1.84
CA ARG A 40 -2.63 -11.84 1.89
C ARG A 40 -3.15 -11.86 3.33
N ASP A 41 -2.84 -12.92 4.08
CA ASP A 41 -3.29 -13.07 5.46
C ASP A 41 -2.62 -12.06 6.38
N PHE A 42 -1.31 -11.83 6.19
CA PHE A 42 -0.58 -10.76 6.88
C PHE A 42 -1.24 -9.38 6.69
N ILE A 43 -1.54 -8.98 5.44
CA ILE A 43 -2.18 -7.69 5.16
C ILE A 43 -3.54 -7.62 5.85
N ARG A 44 -4.35 -8.69 5.78
CA ARG A 44 -5.68 -8.75 6.43
C ARG A 44 -5.56 -8.60 7.94
N GLN A 45 -4.70 -9.39 8.58
CA GLN A 45 -4.53 -9.37 10.03
C GLN A 45 -4.02 -8.01 10.52
N GLN A 46 -2.91 -7.51 9.96
CA GLN A 46 -2.35 -6.22 10.41
C GLN A 46 -3.33 -5.06 10.18
N THR A 47 -4.16 -5.12 9.12
CA THR A 47 -5.19 -4.09 8.89
C THR A 47 -6.32 -4.20 9.91
N GLN A 48 -6.76 -5.40 10.26
CA GLN A 48 -7.77 -5.62 11.30
C GLN A 48 -7.28 -5.18 12.69
N GLU A 49 -5.98 -5.33 12.96
CA GLU A 49 -5.32 -4.81 14.18
C GLU A 49 -5.14 -3.28 14.17
N GLY A 50 -5.57 -2.58 13.12
CA GLY A 50 -5.49 -1.12 13.02
C GLY A 50 -4.11 -0.58 12.64
N GLN A 51 -3.20 -1.43 12.18
CA GLN A 51 -1.82 -1.05 11.84
C GLN A 51 -1.67 -0.42 10.44
N CYS A 52 -2.78 -0.25 9.71
CA CYS A 52 -2.78 0.37 8.38
C CYS A 52 -3.64 1.62 8.35
N SER A 53 -3.01 2.75 8.02
CA SER A 53 -3.66 4.04 7.82
C SER A 53 -3.95 4.29 6.34
N CYS A 54 -4.62 3.35 5.67
CA CYS A 54 -4.77 3.40 4.21
C CYS A 54 -5.46 4.64 3.65
N GLU A 55 -6.32 5.30 4.43
CA GLU A 55 -6.99 6.54 4.02
C GLU A 55 -6.01 7.70 3.83
N THR A 56 -4.88 7.67 4.55
CA THR A 56 -3.83 8.70 4.49
C THR A 56 -2.58 8.23 3.76
N SER A 57 -2.23 6.95 3.86
CA SER A 57 -1.02 6.37 3.24
C SER A 57 -1.21 5.99 1.77
N SER A 58 -2.43 5.64 1.35
CA SER A 58 -2.71 5.29 -0.06
C SER A 58 -2.88 6.55 -0.90
N PRO A 59 -2.18 6.71 -2.04
CA PRO A 59 -2.36 7.86 -2.93
C PRO A 59 -3.81 8.04 -3.41
N LEU A 60 -4.56 6.94 -3.50
CA LEU A 60 -5.96 6.92 -3.92
C LEU A 60 -6.95 7.00 -2.75
N GLY A 61 -6.48 7.08 -1.51
CA GLY A 61 -7.31 7.11 -0.31
C GLY A 61 -8.12 5.83 -0.06
N ARG A 62 -7.68 4.70 -0.61
CA ARG A 62 -8.36 3.39 -0.46
C ARG A 62 -7.39 2.32 0.02
N CYS A 63 -7.90 1.41 0.86
CA CYS A 63 -7.15 0.25 1.32
C CYS A 63 -6.84 -0.73 0.19
N CYS A 64 -5.64 -1.30 0.23
CA CYS A 64 -5.21 -2.38 -0.67
C CYS A 64 -6.13 -3.63 -0.55
N LEU A 65 -6.80 -3.81 0.59
CA LEU A 65 -7.81 -4.86 0.79
C LEU A 65 -8.99 -4.78 -0.17
N LYS A 66 -9.40 -3.57 -0.61
CA LYS A 66 -10.52 -3.42 -1.57
C LYS A 66 -10.16 -3.85 -3.00
N THR A 67 -8.87 -3.99 -3.27
CA THR A 67 -8.32 -4.47 -4.55
C THR A 67 -7.89 -5.92 -4.51
N LEU A 68 -8.00 -6.58 -3.34
CA LEU A 68 -7.79 -8.02 -3.27
C LEU A 68 -8.94 -8.72 -3.99
N PRO A 69 -8.67 -9.65 -4.93
CA PRO A 69 -9.71 -10.56 -5.38
C PRO A 69 -10.19 -11.40 -4.19
N ASP A 70 -11.51 -11.55 -4.07
CA ASP A 70 -12.08 -12.60 -3.23
C ASP A 70 -11.64 -13.95 -3.81
N ALA A 71 -11.12 -14.81 -2.93
CA ALA A 71 -10.58 -16.11 -3.31
C ALA A 71 -11.70 -17.08 -3.68
#